data_AF-A0A944RBX7-F1
#
_entry.id   AF-A0A944RBX7-F1
#
_cell.length_a   1.000
_cell.length_b   1.000
_cell.length_c   1.000
_cell.angle_alpha   90.00
_cell.angle_beta   90.00
_cell.angle_gamma   90.00
#
_symmetry.space_group_name_H-M   'P 1'
#
loop_
_entity.id
_entity.type
_entity.pdbx_description
1 polymer ?
#
loop_
_entity_poly.entity_id
_entity_poly.type
_entity_poly.pdbx_seq_one_letter_code
_entity_poly.pdbx_strand_id
1 'polypeptide(L)'
;MDSGTRSGKSDNIVLEYLPDEGRSIYLEVDPNQFPSHLEELVVGMGFVPWVPSVDETAKSFLDKRVEQDSQTKILKLRVATPNIARQIRVTTQSDPYGEESITFKGHYHVYRYHRLAMIIYSYNASWWEGGVFQDFGAPSNIDQGRIIINRFLSWALLPHGFIGFWGRAMERGGLVTTSRQANGEAMFINIEERKLLLPTGGLPLGADFKIFRSDPIAKNNNRPIPPEELLSYLHYHHTFMDYLGPTTAVRQMLQAISQRIPGHKRDLKMVTKSVPLEDAST
;
A
#
# COMPACT_ATOMS: atom_id res chain seq x y z
N MET A 1 33.90 32.64 -25.07
CA MET A 1 33.09 32.76 -23.85
C MET A 1 32.10 31.61 -23.87
N ASP A 2 32.49 30.50 -23.25
CA ASP A 2 31.68 29.29 -23.17
C ASP A 2 30.52 29.51 -22.20
N SER A 3 29.31 29.63 -22.74
CA SER A 3 28.07 29.57 -21.96
C SER A 3 27.77 28.10 -21.67
N GLY A 4 28.35 27.59 -20.59
CA GLY A 4 28.03 26.28 -20.04
C GLY A 4 26.59 26.25 -19.53
N THR A 5 25.69 25.68 -20.33
CA THR A 5 24.37 25.23 -19.89
C THR A 5 24.57 24.12 -18.86
N ARG A 6 24.57 24.48 -17.57
CA ARG A 6 24.36 23.52 -16.50
C ARG A 6 22.95 22.95 -16.67
N SER A 7 22.87 21.82 -17.38
CA SER A 7 21.78 20.85 -17.24
C SER A 7 21.82 20.36 -15.80
N GLY A 8 21.17 21.10 -14.90
CA GLY A 8 20.93 20.64 -13.54
C GLY A 8 19.98 19.46 -13.66
N LYS A 9 20.51 18.23 -13.64
CA LYS A 9 19.70 17.08 -13.25
C LYS A 9 19.09 17.44 -11.91
N SER A 10 17.79 17.69 -11.85
CA SER A 10 17.15 17.74 -10.55
C SER A 10 17.37 16.37 -9.92
N ASP A 11 17.83 16.35 -8.69
CA ASP A 11 17.90 15.10 -7.96
C ASP A 11 16.50 14.51 -7.80
N ASN A 12 16.42 13.18 -7.81
CA ASN A 12 15.17 12.50 -7.54
C ASN A 12 14.73 12.80 -6.10
N ILE A 13 13.43 12.92 -5.88
CA ILE A 13 12.86 13.00 -4.55
C ILE A 13 12.79 11.58 -3.98
N VAL A 14 13.23 11.44 -2.73
CA VAL A 14 13.07 10.22 -1.94
C VAL A 14 12.03 10.49 -0.87
N LEU A 15 11.07 9.58 -0.70
CA LEU A 15 10.10 9.63 0.38
C LEU A 15 10.16 8.36 1.21
N GLU A 16 10.21 8.48 2.53
CA GLU A 16 10.26 7.38 3.48
C GLU A 16 8.88 7.12 4.08
N TYR A 17 8.46 5.86 4.14
CA TYR A 17 7.17 5.48 4.69
C TYR A 17 7.24 5.38 6.22
N LEU A 18 6.54 6.27 6.93
CA LEU A 18 6.46 6.28 8.40
C LEU A 18 7.84 6.13 9.07
N PRO A 19 8.77 7.10 8.92
CA PRO A 19 10.15 6.99 9.40
C PRO A 19 10.27 6.66 10.90
N ASP A 20 9.36 7.19 11.73
CA ASP A 20 9.32 6.95 13.18
C ASP A 20 9.02 5.49 13.55
N GLU A 21 8.52 4.70 12.60
CA GLU A 21 8.27 3.28 12.77
C GLU A 21 9.51 2.41 12.52
N GLY A 22 10.64 3.01 12.11
CA GLY A 22 11.92 2.34 11.95
C GLY A 22 11.97 1.31 10.82
N ARG A 23 11.18 1.50 9.76
CA ARG A 23 11.12 0.58 8.61
C ARG A 23 11.73 1.22 7.37
N SER A 24 12.61 0.46 6.71
CA SER A 24 13.34 0.92 5.53
C SER A 24 12.52 0.79 4.24
N ILE A 25 11.41 1.52 4.13
CA ILE A 25 10.52 1.47 2.94
C ILE A 25 10.47 2.85 2.28
N TYR A 26 10.82 2.92 1.00
CA TYR A 26 11.02 4.17 0.29
C TYR A 26 10.34 4.21 -1.08
N LEU A 27 9.96 5.42 -1.49
CA LEU A 27 9.65 5.78 -2.87
C LEU A 27 10.75 6.68 -3.43
N GLU A 28 11.18 6.40 -4.66
CA GLU A 28 12.06 7.29 -5.42
C GLU A 28 11.27 7.81 -6.64
N VAL A 29 11.18 9.13 -6.78
CA VAL A 29 10.37 9.78 -7.82
C VAL A 29 11.19 10.86 -8.52
N ASP A 30 11.09 10.97 -9.85
CA ASP A 30 11.62 12.12 -10.59
C ASP A 30 10.58 13.25 -10.59
N PRO A 31 10.81 14.36 -9.86
CA PRO A 31 9.81 15.43 -9.72
C PRO A 31 9.47 16.11 -11.05
N ASN A 32 10.36 16.07 -12.05
CA ASN A 32 10.06 16.70 -13.34
C ASN A 32 9.04 15.93 -14.17
N GLN A 33 8.81 14.65 -13.83
CA GLN A 33 7.93 13.78 -14.59
C GLN A 33 6.50 13.77 -14.06
N PHE A 34 6.28 14.27 -12.85
CA PHE A 34 5.01 14.13 -12.15
C PHE A 34 4.43 15.46 -11.70
N PRO A 35 3.11 15.65 -11.82
CA PRO A 35 2.42 16.78 -11.19
C PRO A 35 2.40 16.64 -9.65
N SER A 36 2.08 17.73 -8.94
CA SER A 36 2.02 17.78 -7.47
C SER A 36 1.07 16.76 -6.85
N HIS A 37 0.08 16.27 -7.59
CA HIS A 37 -0.89 15.29 -7.12
C HIS A 37 -0.27 13.95 -6.68
N LEU A 38 0.87 13.55 -7.26
CA LEU A 38 1.56 12.35 -6.79
C LEU A 38 2.07 12.53 -5.37
N GLU A 39 2.66 13.69 -5.08
CA GLU A 39 3.17 14.03 -3.74
C GLU A 39 2.02 14.08 -2.73
N GLU A 40 0.93 14.78 -3.05
CA GLU A 40 -0.29 14.83 -2.22
C GLU A 40 -0.82 13.43 -1.90
N LEU A 41 -0.88 12.54 -2.90
CA LEU A 41 -1.30 11.16 -2.73
C LEU A 41 -0.40 10.41 -1.73
N VAL A 42 0.92 10.39 -1.96
CA VAL A 42 1.82 9.56 -1.15
C VAL A 42 2.03 10.14 0.25
N VAL A 43 2.05 11.46 0.39
CA VAL A 43 2.09 12.12 1.72
C VAL A 43 0.84 11.80 2.51
N GLY A 44 -0.34 11.84 1.86
CA GLY A 44 -1.59 11.40 2.48
C GLY A 44 -1.62 9.91 2.88
N MET A 45 -0.70 9.10 2.35
CA MET A 45 -0.53 7.69 2.73
C MET A 45 0.52 7.48 3.82
N GLY A 46 1.17 8.53 4.33
CA GLY A 46 2.19 8.44 5.39
C GLY A 46 3.64 8.40 4.88
N PHE A 47 3.87 8.74 3.61
CA PHE A 47 5.22 8.99 3.13
C PHE A 47 5.69 10.40 3.49
N VAL A 48 6.93 10.52 3.94
CA VAL A 48 7.55 11.79 4.32
C VAL A 48 8.74 12.04 3.39
N PRO A 49 8.84 13.21 2.74
CA PRO A 49 10.02 13.56 1.95
C PRO A 49 11.29 13.51 2.79
N TRP A 50 12.29 12.78 2.30
CA TRP A 50 13.62 12.79 2.89
C TRP A 50 14.31 14.12 2.56
N VAL A 51 14.90 14.74 3.58
CA VAL A 51 15.65 15.99 3.44
C VAL A 51 17.14 15.67 3.34
N PRO A 52 17.79 15.94 2.21
CA PRO A 52 19.22 15.66 2.05
C PRO A 52 20.07 16.51 2.99
N SER A 53 21.11 15.90 3.53
CA SER A 53 22.22 16.66 4.12
C SER A 53 23.10 17.24 3.01
N VAL A 54 23.88 18.29 3.32
CA VAL A 54 24.63 19.12 2.35
C VAL A 54 25.49 18.30 1.37
N ASP A 55 25.97 17.11 1.78
CA ASP A 55 26.89 16.28 0.99
C ASP A 55 26.30 14.92 0.57
N GLU A 56 25.02 14.64 0.83
CA GLU A 56 24.40 13.35 0.56
C GLU A 56 23.41 13.40 -0.60
N THR A 57 23.67 12.59 -1.64
CA THR A 57 22.73 12.42 -2.75
C THR A 57 21.67 11.38 -2.41
N ALA A 58 20.47 11.51 -3.01
CA ALA A 58 19.39 10.54 -2.91
C ALA A 58 19.86 9.10 -3.15
N LYS A 59 20.69 8.91 -4.19
CA LYS A 59 21.25 7.60 -4.52
C LYS A 59 22.18 7.09 -3.40
N SER A 60 23.12 7.91 -2.94
CA SER A 60 24.04 7.50 -1.87
C SER A 60 23.32 7.20 -0.57
N PHE A 61 22.26 7.94 -0.24
CA PHE A 61 21.42 7.66 0.93
C PHE A 61 20.75 6.29 0.80
N LEU A 62 20.07 6.02 -0.31
CA LEU A 62 19.37 4.75 -0.54
C LEU A 62 20.32 3.55 -0.59
N ASP A 63 21.48 3.69 -1.24
CA ASP A 63 22.50 2.62 -1.30
C ASP A 63 22.98 2.25 0.13
N LYS A 64 23.23 3.24 1.00
CA LYS A 64 23.57 2.98 2.42
C LYS A 64 22.46 2.25 3.17
N ARG A 65 21.18 2.58 2.91
CA ARG A 65 20.05 1.89 3.57
C ARG A 65 19.97 0.43 3.16
N VAL A 66 20.15 0.14 1.88
CA VAL A 66 20.19 -1.24 1.35
C VAL A 66 21.34 -2.04 1.96
N GLU A 67 22.50 -1.41 2.18
CA GLU A 67 23.64 -2.06 2.85
C GLU A 67 23.40 -2.32 4.35
N GLN A 68 22.70 -1.40 5.03
CA GLN A 68 22.43 -1.49 6.48
C GLN A 68 21.29 -2.45 6.82
N ASP A 69 20.26 -2.51 5.98
CA ASP A 69 19.05 -3.29 6.22
C ASP A 69 18.65 -4.10 4.98
N SER A 70 18.84 -5.42 5.08
CA SER A 70 18.45 -6.39 4.05
C SER A 70 16.96 -6.40 3.71
N GLN A 71 16.10 -5.91 4.61
CA GLN A 71 14.65 -5.81 4.38
C GLN A 71 14.26 -4.50 3.68
N THR A 72 15.22 -3.61 3.41
CA THR A 72 14.96 -2.35 2.69
C THR A 72 14.24 -2.61 1.37
N LYS A 73 13.13 -1.90 1.16
CA LYS A 73 12.38 -1.89 -0.11
C LYS A 73 12.24 -0.49 -0.64
N ILE A 74 12.55 -0.33 -1.92
CA ILE A 74 12.55 0.93 -2.64
C ILE A 74 11.74 0.70 -3.92
N LEU A 75 10.65 1.46 -4.09
CA LEU A 75 9.93 1.50 -5.36
C LEU A 75 10.27 2.80 -6.09
N LYS A 76 10.90 2.64 -7.25
CA LYS A 76 11.19 3.73 -8.16
C LYS A 76 10.00 3.97 -9.08
N LEU A 77 9.34 5.11 -8.96
CA LEU A 77 8.23 5.51 -9.82
C LEU A 77 8.69 6.43 -10.94
N ARG A 78 8.31 6.09 -12.17
CA ARG A 78 8.65 6.84 -13.38
C ARG A 78 7.47 6.90 -14.33
N VAL A 79 7.41 7.95 -15.16
CA VAL A 79 6.44 7.97 -16.25
C VAL A 79 6.77 6.85 -17.22
N ALA A 80 5.73 6.08 -17.58
CA ALA A 80 5.85 4.93 -18.44
C ALA A 80 6.40 5.33 -19.81
N THR A 81 7.54 4.74 -20.18
CA THR A 81 8.07 4.87 -21.54
C THR A 81 7.08 4.31 -22.57
N PRO A 82 7.15 4.66 -23.86
CA PRO A 82 6.21 4.16 -24.86
C PRO A 82 6.06 2.62 -24.88
N ASN A 83 7.15 1.90 -24.62
CA ASN A 83 7.13 0.43 -24.54
C ASN A 83 6.37 -0.09 -23.32
N ILE A 84 6.51 0.57 -22.17
CA ILE A 84 5.82 0.21 -20.93
C ILE A 84 4.34 0.63 -21.02
N ALA A 85 4.08 1.85 -21.51
CA ALA A 85 2.73 2.36 -21.75
C ALA A 85 1.91 1.42 -22.65
N ARG A 86 2.53 0.87 -23.70
CA ARG A 86 1.90 -0.15 -24.55
C ARG A 86 1.49 -1.38 -23.74
N GLN A 87 2.37 -1.91 -22.89
CA GLN A 87 2.07 -3.06 -22.05
C GLN A 87 0.96 -2.79 -21.03
N ILE A 88 0.94 -1.60 -20.42
CA ILE A 88 -0.12 -1.17 -19.50
C ILE A 88 -1.49 -1.17 -20.22
N ARG A 89 -1.54 -0.72 -21.48
CA ARG A 89 -2.78 -0.60 -22.26
C ARG A 89 -3.25 -1.89 -22.92
N VAL A 90 -2.39 -2.87 -23.14
CA VAL A 90 -2.75 -4.13 -23.80
C VAL A 90 -3.85 -4.83 -23.01
N THR A 91 -4.99 -5.10 -23.64
CA THR A 91 -6.03 -5.91 -23.01
C THR A 91 -5.52 -7.34 -22.85
N THR A 92 -5.54 -7.85 -21.62
CA THR A 92 -5.14 -9.22 -21.31
C THR A 92 -6.35 -10.10 -21.00
N GLN A 93 -6.16 -11.42 -21.03
CA GLN A 93 -7.24 -12.37 -20.75
C GLN A 93 -7.77 -12.27 -19.30
N SER A 94 -7.00 -11.68 -18.37
CA SER A 94 -7.43 -11.47 -16.99
C SER A 94 -8.30 -10.23 -16.79
N ASP A 95 -8.28 -9.28 -17.73
CA ASP A 95 -8.98 -7.99 -17.59
C ASP A 95 -10.51 -8.12 -17.37
N PRO A 96 -11.23 -9.12 -17.92
CA PRO A 96 -12.64 -9.34 -17.59
C PRO A 96 -12.91 -9.69 -16.13
N TYR A 97 -11.90 -10.17 -15.39
CA TYR A 97 -12.03 -10.61 -14.00
C TYR A 97 -11.56 -9.56 -12.98
N GLY A 98 -10.96 -8.46 -13.44
CA GLY A 98 -10.48 -7.38 -12.59
C GLY A 98 -9.46 -6.49 -13.30
N GLU A 99 -9.24 -5.31 -12.74
CA GLU A 99 -8.26 -4.34 -13.28
C GLU A 99 -6.83 -4.71 -12.90
N GLU A 100 -6.64 -5.56 -11.88
CA GLU A 100 -5.34 -5.96 -11.37
C GLU A 100 -4.94 -7.35 -11.89
N SER A 101 -3.66 -7.50 -12.21
CA SER A 101 -3.08 -8.79 -12.60
C SER A 101 -1.64 -8.89 -12.14
N ILE A 102 -1.19 -10.11 -11.86
CA ILE A 102 0.22 -10.41 -11.58
C ILE A 102 0.64 -11.53 -12.52
N THR A 103 1.79 -11.35 -13.17
CA THR A 103 2.42 -12.41 -13.95
C THR A 103 3.81 -12.69 -13.41
N PHE A 104 4.21 -13.96 -13.43
CA PHE A 104 5.54 -14.38 -13.01
C PHE A 104 6.43 -14.60 -14.25
N LYS A 105 7.64 -14.03 -14.23
CA LYS A 105 8.63 -14.10 -15.31
C LYS A 105 9.94 -14.74 -14.83
N GLY A 106 9.83 -15.83 -14.08
CA GLY A 106 10.95 -16.68 -13.65
C GLY A 106 11.71 -16.17 -12.43
N HIS A 107 12.14 -14.90 -12.42
CA HIS A 107 12.91 -14.32 -11.29
C HIS A 107 12.28 -13.06 -10.69
N TYR A 108 11.25 -12.55 -11.36
CA TYR A 108 10.51 -11.35 -10.95
C TYR A 108 9.03 -11.51 -11.26
N HIS A 109 8.25 -10.68 -10.58
CA HIS A 109 6.82 -10.54 -10.73
C HIS A 109 6.53 -9.22 -11.46
N VAL A 110 5.49 -9.23 -12.28
CA VAL A 110 4.97 -8.04 -12.96
C VAL A 110 3.54 -7.86 -12.50
N TYR A 111 3.34 -6.91 -11.61
CA TYR A 111 2.02 -6.41 -11.26
C TYR A 111 1.57 -5.37 -12.28
N ARG A 112 0.31 -5.41 -12.66
CA ARG A 112 -0.29 -4.45 -13.58
C ARG A 112 -1.67 -4.04 -13.07
N TYR A 113 -1.90 -2.73 -13.09
CA TYR A 113 -3.21 -2.11 -13.00
C TYR A 113 -3.61 -1.63 -14.39
N HIS A 114 -4.68 -2.21 -14.96
CA HIS A 114 -5.15 -1.95 -16.31
C HIS A 114 -5.26 -0.45 -16.59
N ARG A 115 -4.62 -0.01 -17.67
CA ARG A 115 -4.61 1.41 -18.14
C ARG A 115 -3.99 2.44 -17.19
N LEU A 116 -3.36 2.04 -16.08
CA LEU A 116 -2.78 3.03 -15.16
C LEU A 116 -1.30 2.77 -14.83
N ALA A 117 -0.94 1.54 -14.45
CA ALA A 117 0.38 1.27 -13.89
C ALA A 117 0.88 -0.15 -14.12
N MET A 118 2.21 -0.31 -14.02
CA MET A 118 2.88 -1.60 -13.97
C MET A 118 4.06 -1.52 -12.99
N ILE A 119 4.19 -2.49 -12.10
CA ILE A 119 5.31 -2.63 -11.16
C ILE A 119 6.03 -3.93 -11.43
N ILE A 120 7.34 -3.86 -11.60
CA ILE A 120 8.25 -4.99 -11.68
C ILE A 120 8.95 -5.12 -10.34
N TYR A 121 8.79 -6.27 -9.70
CA TYR A 121 9.33 -6.50 -8.36
C TYR A 121 9.84 -7.92 -8.17
N SER A 122 10.67 -8.10 -7.15
CA SER A 122 11.08 -9.40 -6.65
C SER A 122 11.21 -9.33 -5.14
N TYR A 123 10.62 -10.28 -4.41
CA TYR A 123 10.60 -10.26 -2.94
C TYR A 123 12.00 -10.16 -2.32
N ASN A 124 13.00 -10.74 -2.99
CA ASN A 124 14.40 -10.77 -2.52
C ASN A 124 15.20 -9.54 -2.95
N ALA A 125 14.68 -8.70 -3.85
CA ALA A 125 15.34 -7.48 -4.28
C ALA A 125 14.91 -6.29 -3.42
N SER A 126 15.82 -5.36 -3.15
CA SER A 126 15.49 -4.08 -2.52
C SER A 126 14.94 -3.07 -3.52
N TRP A 127 15.36 -3.14 -4.79
CA TRP A 127 14.98 -2.18 -5.83
C TRP A 127 13.87 -2.72 -6.73
N TRP A 128 12.73 -2.06 -6.74
CA TRP A 128 11.59 -2.33 -7.61
C TRP A 128 11.33 -1.13 -8.52
N GLU A 129 10.73 -1.39 -9.68
CA GLU A 129 10.53 -0.39 -10.73
C GLU A 129 9.05 -0.28 -11.08
N GLY A 130 8.49 0.92 -11.05
CA GLY A 130 7.11 1.22 -11.37
C GLY A 130 7.00 2.20 -12.55
N GLY A 131 6.31 1.79 -13.60
CA GLY A 131 5.92 2.64 -14.72
C GLY A 131 4.45 3.03 -14.60
N VAL A 132 4.16 4.33 -14.60
CA VAL A 132 2.80 4.87 -14.45
C VAL A 132 2.52 5.95 -15.51
N PHE A 133 1.25 6.26 -15.79
CA PHE A 133 0.93 7.43 -16.63
C PHE A 133 1.09 8.76 -15.86
N GLN A 134 1.16 9.87 -16.59
CA GLN A 134 1.38 11.22 -16.02
C GLN A 134 0.24 11.68 -15.11
N ASP A 135 -0.96 11.13 -15.30
CA ASP A 135 -2.15 11.38 -14.50
C ASP A 135 -2.27 10.47 -13.27
N PHE A 136 -1.19 9.75 -12.91
CA PHE A 136 -1.12 8.96 -11.69
C PHE A 136 -1.16 9.88 -10.46
N GLY A 137 -2.14 9.62 -9.57
CA GLY A 137 -2.43 10.47 -8.41
C GLY A 137 -3.37 11.64 -8.68
N ALA A 138 -3.70 11.94 -9.95
CA ALA A 138 -4.72 12.95 -10.26
C ALA A 138 -6.08 12.59 -9.62
N PRO A 139 -6.96 13.57 -9.37
CA PRO A 139 -8.26 13.31 -8.71
C PRO A 139 -9.11 12.21 -9.35
N SER A 140 -9.01 12.02 -10.67
CA SER A 140 -9.72 10.95 -11.38
C SER A 140 -9.15 9.54 -11.16
N ASN A 141 -7.90 9.44 -10.71
CA ASN A 141 -7.15 8.19 -10.55
C ASN A 141 -6.62 7.98 -9.11
N ILE A 142 -7.09 8.79 -8.14
CA ILE A 142 -6.52 8.80 -6.79
C ILE A 142 -6.73 7.47 -6.08
N ASP A 143 -7.93 6.88 -6.19
CA ASP A 143 -8.26 5.60 -5.55
C ASP A 143 -7.40 4.46 -6.13
N GLN A 144 -7.22 4.44 -7.44
CA GLN A 144 -6.39 3.46 -8.12
C GLN A 144 -4.90 3.66 -7.76
N GLY A 145 -4.45 4.91 -7.65
CA GLY A 145 -3.14 5.26 -7.14
C GLY A 145 -2.90 4.69 -5.74
N ARG A 146 -3.85 4.89 -4.82
CA ARG A 146 -3.82 4.31 -3.47
C ARG A 146 -3.75 2.79 -3.51
N ILE A 147 -4.54 2.13 -4.35
CA ILE A 147 -4.50 0.67 -4.49
C ILE A 147 -3.09 0.22 -4.88
N ILE A 148 -2.50 0.84 -5.90
CA ILE A 148 -1.18 0.46 -6.43
C ILE A 148 -0.09 0.63 -5.37
N ILE A 149 -0.09 1.76 -4.65
CA ILE A 149 0.87 2.00 -3.56
C ILE A 149 0.62 1.05 -2.38
N ASN A 150 -0.63 0.77 -2.04
CA ASN A 150 -0.97 -0.21 -1.00
C ASN A 150 -0.59 -1.65 -1.37
N ARG A 151 -0.59 -2.02 -2.66
CA ARG A 151 -0.01 -3.30 -3.11
C ARG A 151 1.50 -3.33 -2.86
N PHE A 152 2.21 -2.27 -3.23
CA PHE A 152 3.63 -2.12 -2.92
C PHE A 152 3.90 -2.27 -1.41
N LEU A 153 3.22 -1.49 -0.58
CA LEU A 153 3.34 -1.54 0.88
C LEU A 153 3.00 -2.93 1.42
N SER A 154 1.99 -3.60 0.87
CA SER A 154 1.63 -4.94 1.30
C SER A 154 2.72 -5.98 1.06
N TRP A 155 3.53 -5.84 0.01
CA TRP A 155 4.68 -6.71 -0.21
C TRP A 155 5.88 -6.29 0.64
N ALA A 156 6.10 -4.99 0.78
CA ALA A 156 7.25 -4.44 1.49
C ALA A 156 7.15 -4.61 3.01
N LEU A 157 5.95 -4.51 3.59
CA LEU A 157 5.70 -4.63 5.02
C LEU A 157 5.59 -6.09 5.49
N LEU A 158 5.42 -7.05 4.56
CA LEU A 158 5.23 -8.45 4.88
C LEU A 158 6.38 -9.05 5.72
N PRO A 159 7.67 -8.81 5.41
CA PRO A 159 8.78 -9.32 6.22
C PRO A 159 8.84 -8.70 7.62
N HIS A 160 8.18 -7.56 7.83
CA HIS A 160 8.05 -6.89 9.12
C HIS A 160 6.83 -7.37 9.93
N GLY A 161 6.16 -8.45 9.51
CA GLY A 161 5.04 -9.06 10.24
C GLY A 161 3.69 -8.35 10.06
N PHE A 162 3.59 -7.45 9.09
CA PHE A 162 2.34 -6.76 8.79
C PHE A 162 1.53 -7.48 7.72
N ILE A 163 0.21 -7.46 7.90
CA ILE A 163 -0.76 -7.83 6.88
C ILE A 163 -1.75 -6.69 6.69
N GLY A 164 -2.00 -6.34 5.42
CA GLY A 164 -2.93 -5.28 5.07
C GLY A 164 -4.31 -5.80 4.74
N PHE A 165 -5.33 -5.01 5.06
CA PHE A 165 -6.72 -5.22 4.65
C PHE A 165 -7.28 -3.96 4.01
N TRP A 166 -8.06 -4.14 2.94
CA TRP A 166 -8.80 -3.02 2.35
C TRP A 166 -9.85 -2.53 3.32
N GLY A 167 -9.87 -1.23 3.58
CA GLY A 167 -10.79 -0.63 4.53
C GLY A 167 -10.17 0.48 5.36
N ARG A 168 -10.85 0.84 6.45
CA ARG A 168 -10.53 2.02 7.26
C ARG A 168 -10.40 1.65 8.73
N ALA A 169 -9.43 2.28 9.39
CA ALA A 169 -9.30 2.23 10.83
C ALA A 169 -10.43 3.03 11.52
N MET A 170 -10.83 2.57 12.69
CA MET A 170 -11.87 3.16 13.54
C MET A 170 -11.41 3.13 15.00
N GLU A 171 -12.00 3.96 15.85
CA GLU A 171 -11.62 4.07 17.27
C GLU A 171 -11.53 2.72 18.01
N ARG A 172 -12.46 1.80 17.74
CA ARG A 172 -12.52 0.47 18.40
C ARG A 172 -12.33 -0.70 17.46
N GLY A 173 -11.70 -0.49 16.30
CA GLY A 173 -11.58 -1.56 15.32
C GLY A 173 -11.16 -1.13 13.94
N GLY A 174 -11.30 -2.04 12.99
CA GLY A 174 -11.10 -1.77 11.57
C GLY A 174 -12.29 -2.26 10.76
N LEU A 175 -12.85 -1.42 9.89
CA LEU A 175 -13.80 -1.88 8.89
C LEU A 175 -13.02 -2.49 7.74
N VAL A 176 -13.22 -3.78 7.49
CA VAL A 176 -12.70 -4.48 6.32
C VAL A 176 -13.76 -4.50 5.22
N THR A 177 -13.36 -4.23 3.99
CA THR A 177 -14.25 -4.17 2.82
C THR A 177 -13.48 -4.45 1.52
N THR A 178 -14.08 -4.23 0.35
CA THR A 178 -13.36 -4.33 -0.93
C THR A 178 -12.52 -3.07 -1.19
N SER A 179 -11.46 -3.17 -2.00
CA SER A 179 -10.64 -2.01 -2.39
C SER A 179 -11.48 -0.86 -2.95
N ARG A 180 -12.49 -1.16 -3.77
CA ARG A 180 -13.43 -0.17 -4.33
C ARG A 180 -14.30 0.48 -3.25
N GLN A 181 -14.82 -0.28 -2.30
CA GLN A 181 -15.63 0.28 -1.21
C GLN A 181 -14.80 1.07 -0.19
N ALA A 182 -13.50 0.77 -0.12
CA ALA A 182 -12.53 1.50 0.70
C ALA A 182 -11.92 2.72 0.00
N ASN A 183 -12.28 3.02 -1.26
CA ASN A 183 -11.63 4.07 -2.06
C ASN A 183 -10.09 3.91 -2.07
N GLY A 184 -9.64 2.66 -2.20
CA GLY A 184 -8.23 2.29 -2.19
C GLY A 184 -7.52 2.40 -0.84
N GLU A 185 -8.21 2.77 0.24
CA GLU A 185 -7.63 2.79 1.59
C GLU A 185 -7.39 1.39 2.14
N ALA A 186 -6.32 1.27 2.92
CA ALA A 186 -5.93 0.03 3.56
C ALA A 186 -5.44 0.30 4.98
N MET A 187 -5.60 -0.70 5.83
CA MET A 187 -5.04 -0.73 7.17
C MET A 187 -4.06 -1.89 7.29
N PHE A 188 -2.90 -1.64 7.89
CA PHE A 188 -1.85 -2.64 8.08
C PHE A 188 -1.74 -3.01 9.56
N ILE A 189 -1.86 -4.30 9.85
CA ILE A 189 -1.85 -4.83 11.22
C ILE A 189 -0.61 -5.69 11.42
N ASN A 190 0.21 -5.36 12.40
CA ASN A 190 1.22 -6.27 12.95
C ASN A 190 0.59 -7.12 14.04
N ILE A 191 0.63 -8.43 13.83
CA ILE A 191 -0.05 -9.42 14.68
C ILE A 191 0.74 -9.68 15.95
N GLU A 192 2.07 -9.65 15.86
CA GLU A 192 2.96 -9.94 16.99
C GLU A 192 3.04 -8.74 17.93
N GLU A 193 3.27 -7.56 17.36
CA GLU A 193 3.33 -6.29 18.12
C GLU A 193 1.96 -5.76 18.52
N ARG A 194 0.87 -6.35 18.00
CA ARG A 194 -0.51 -5.86 18.15
C ARG A 194 -0.58 -4.36 17.83
N LYS A 195 -0.15 -3.99 16.63
CA LYS A 195 -0.02 -2.59 16.20
C LYS A 195 -0.72 -2.37 14.86
N LEU A 196 -1.40 -1.24 14.71
CA LEU A 196 -2.06 -0.77 13.50
C LEU A 196 -1.24 0.37 12.90
N LEU A 197 -0.97 0.36 11.60
CA LEU A 197 -0.39 1.52 10.93
C LEU A 197 -1.49 2.41 10.36
N LEU A 198 -1.38 3.69 10.66
CA LEU A 198 -2.12 4.79 10.08
C LEU A 198 -1.13 5.71 9.35
N PRO A 199 -1.60 6.57 8.44
CA PRO A 199 -0.75 7.60 7.82
C PRO A 199 -0.05 8.51 8.84
N THR A 200 -0.65 8.69 10.03
CA THR A 200 -0.10 9.47 11.14
C THR A 200 0.91 8.70 12.00
N GLY A 201 1.13 7.41 11.73
CA GLY A 201 2.03 6.55 12.50
C GLY A 201 1.32 5.32 13.06
N GLY A 202 2.01 4.61 13.95
CA GLY A 202 1.53 3.37 14.50
C GLY A 202 0.75 3.49 15.81
N LEU A 203 -0.43 2.88 15.85
CA LEU A 203 -1.33 2.83 17.00
C LEU A 203 -1.35 1.43 17.62
N PRO A 204 -1.13 1.26 18.94
CA PRO A 204 -1.31 -0.03 19.58
C PRO A 204 -2.78 -0.47 19.52
N LEU A 205 -3.02 -1.76 19.23
CA LEU A 205 -4.35 -2.34 19.20
C LEU A 205 -4.87 -2.49 20.64
N GLY A 206 -5.92 -1.74 20.96
CA GLY A 206 -6.65 -1.88 22.21
C GLY A 206 -7.14 -3.31 22.46
N ALA A 207 -7.40 -3.64 23.72
CA ALA A 207 -7.93 -4.95 24.11
C ALA A 207 -9.33 -5.22 23.51
N ASP A 208 -10.07 -4.16 23.20
CA ASP A 208 -11.41 -4.18 22.62
C ASP A 208 -11.43 -4.00 21.09
N PHE A 209 -10.26 -3.99 20.44
CA PHE A 209 -10.16 -3.87 18.98
C PHE A 209 -10.90 -5.02 18.28
N LYS A 210 -11.75 -4.66 17.31
CA LYS A 210 -12.59 -5.60 16.55
C LYS A 210 -12.43 -5.42 15.06
N ILE A 211 -12.59 -6.50 14.31
CA ILE A 211 -12.74 -6.43 12.86
C ILE A 211 -14.22 -6.34 12.52
N PHE A 212 -14.60 -5.29 11.81
CA PHE A 212 -15.95 -5.12 11.30
C PHE A 212 -16.02 -5.53 9.84
N ARG A 213 -16.99 -6.39 9.53
CA ARG A 213 -17.41 -6.67 8.15
C ARG A 213 -18.63 -5.83 7.83
N SER A 214 -18.58 -5.15 6.70
CA SER A 214 -19.76 -4.52 6.12
C SER A 214 -20.82 -5.58 5.76
N ASP A 215 -22.01 -5.48 6.36
CA ASP A 215 -23.17 -6.29 6.00
C ASP A 215 -24.41 -5.40 5.81
N PRO A 216 -24.93 -5.24 4.58
CA PRO A 216 -26.10 -4.41 4.32
C PRO A 216 -27.41 -4.96 4.91
N ILE A 217 -27.43 -6.24 5.30
CA ILE A 217 -28.62 -6.90 5.88
C ILE A 217 -28.58 -6.82 7.42
N ALA A 218 -27.44 -6.46 8.01
CA ALA A 218 -27.30 -6.31 9.46
C ALA A 218 -28.05 -5.08 9.98
N LYS A 219 -29.38 -5.20 10.14
CA LYS A 219 -30.23 -4.17 10.77
C LYS A 219 -29.80 -3.95 12.22
N ASN A 220 -28.99 -2.92 12.47
CA ASN A 220 -28.65 -2.36 13.79
C ASN A 220 -28.00 -3.27 14.84
N ASN A 221 -27.78 -4.56 14.56
CA ASN A 221 -27.19 -5.49 15.52
C ASN A 221 -25.77 -5.87 15.10
N ASN A 222 -24.80 -5.52 15.95
CA ASN A 222 -23.45 -6.05 15.88
C ASN A 222 -23.49 -7.56 16.18
N ARG A 223 -23.53 -8.38 15.12
CA ARG A 223 -23.53 -9.84 15.26
C ARG A 223 -22.09 -10.35 15.24
N PRO A 224 -21.67 -11.14 16.23
CA PRO A 224 -20.33 -11.75 16.19
C PRO A 224 -20.20 -12.66 14.97
N ILE A 225 -19.00 -12.70 14.41
CA ILE A 225 -18.63 -13.57 13.29
C ILE A 225 -17.78 -14.70 13.87
N PRO A 226 -18.11 -15.97 13.59
CA PRO A 226 -17.27 -17.08 14.02
C PRO A 226 -15.89 -17.03 13.34
N PRO A 227 -14.81 -17.49 13.99
CA PRO A 227 -13.45 -17.40 13.46
C PRO A 227 -13.27 -17.96 12.04
N GLU A 228 -14.00 -19.01 11.67
CA GLU A 228 -13.93 -19.66 10.36
C GLU A 228 -14.55 -18.79 9.26
N GLU A 229 -15.70 -18.15 9.56
CA GLU A 229 -16.33 -17.19 8.65
C GLU A 229 -15.45 -15.93 8.52
N LEU A 230 -14.86 -15.47 9.63
CA LEU A 230 -13.95 -14.33 9.62
C LEU A 230 -12.69 -14.63 8.79
N LEU A 231 -12.07 -15.80 8.97
CA LEU A 231 -10.90 -16.22 8.19
C LEU A 231 -11.20 -16.22 6.69
N SER A 232 -12.33 -16.83 6.30
CA SER A 232 -12.78 -16.87 4.91
C SER A 232 -12.98 -15.47 4.33
N TYR A 233 -13.54 -14.57 5.14
CA TYR A 233 -13.73 -13.17 4.77
C TYR A 233 -12.39 -12.44 4.58
N LEU A 234 -11.47 -12.55 5.55
CA LEU A 234 -10.16 -11.90 5.50
C LEU A 234 -9.29 -12.40 4.34
N HIS A 235 -9.42 -13.67 3.97
CA HIS A 235 -8.77 -14.25 2.79
C HIS A 235 -9.12 -13.54 1.48
N TYR A 236 -10.32 -12.97 1.39
CA TYR A 236 -10.77 -12.28 0.18
C TYR A 236 -10.45 -10.77 0.21
N HIS A 237 -10.28 -10.19 1.39
CA HIS A 237 -10.21 -8.74 1.59
C HIS A 237 -8.83 -8.20 2.02
N HIS A 238 -7.77 -9.01 1.93
CA HIS A 238 -6.41 -8.55 2.20
C HIS A 238 -5.78 -7.81 1.01
N THR A 239 -4.79 -6.95 1.30
CA THR A 239 -4.03 -6.20 0.30
C THR A 239 -2.91 -7.02 -0.36
N PHE A 240 -2.52 -8.15 0.22
CA PHE A 240 -1.51 -8.99 -0.40
C PHE A 240 -2.05 -9.59 -1.70
N MET A 241 -1.26 -9.60 -2.76
CA MET A 241 -1.65 -10.21 -4.04
C MET A 241 -0.41 -10.86 -4.65
N ASP A 242 -0.54 -12.10 -5.10
CA ASP A 242 0.55 -12.81 -5.79
C ASP A 242 -0.04 -13.76 -6.83
N TYR A 243 0.77 -14.13 -7.81
CA TYR A 243 0.45 -15.06 -8.89
C TYR A 243 0.01 -16.44 -8.36
N LEU A 244 0.62 -16.93 -7.29
CA LEU A 244 0.29 -18.22 -6.66
C LEU A 244 -0.73 -18.09 -5.50
N GLY A 245 -1.29 -16.89 -5.30
CA GLY A 245 -2.11 -16.57 -4.14
C GLY A 245 -1.30 -16.34 -2.86
N PRO A 246 -1.95 -16.29 -1.69
CA PRO A 246 -1.31 -15.95 -0.43
C PRO A 246 -0.21 -16.95 -0.05
N THR A 247 0.97 -16.46 0.35
CA THR A 247 2.07 -17.31 0.83
C THR A 247 1.72 -17.99 2.16
N THR A 248 2.49 -19.01 2.56
CA THR A 248 2.29 -19.69 3.85
C THR A 248 2.29 -18.70 5.03
N ALA A 249 3.21 -17.73 5.04
CA ALA A 249 3.27 -16.71 6.07
C ALA A 249 1.99 -15.86 6.10
N VAL A 250 1.50 -15.40 4.96
CA VAL A 250 0.23 -14.63 4.87
C VAL A 250 -0.94 -15.46 5.40
N ARG A 251 -1.04 -16.75 5.03
CA ARG A 251 -2.11 -17.62 5.52
C ARG A 251 -2.07 -17.82 7.04
N GLN A 252 -0.88 -17.99 7.61
CA GLN A 252 -0.70 -18.08 9.06
C GLN A 252 -1.08 -16.79 9.77
N MET A 253 -0.73 -15.64 9.19
CA MET A 253 -1.14 -14.32 9.70
C MET A 253 -2.65 -14.12 9.67
N LEU A 254 -3.32 -14.48 8.57
CA LEU A 254 -4.78 -14.45 8.46
C LEU A 254 -5.44 -15.34 9.52
N GLN A 255 -4.93 -16.54 9.71
CA GLN A 255 -5.42 -17.47 10.74
C GLN A 255 -5.22 -16.92 12.15
N ALA A 256 -4.06 -16.33 12.44
CA ALA A 256 -3.79 -15.73 13.74
C ALA A 256 -4.73 -14.57 14.03
N ILE A 257 -5.02 -13.71 13.05
CA ILE A 257 -5.98 -12.62 13.20
C ILE A 257 -7.37 -13.15 13.47
N SER A 258 -7.85 -14.12 12.68
CA SER A 258 -9.22 -14.61 12.83
C SER A 258 -9.49 -15.28 14.18
N GLN A 259 -8.45 -15.84 14.80
CA GLN A 259 -8.52 -16.47 16.11
C GLN A 259 -8.34 -15.48 17.28
N ARG A 260 -7.52 -14.44 17.10
CA ARG A 260 -7.15 -13.51 18.18
C ARG A 260 -7.99 -12.25 18.24
N ILE A 261 -8.55 -11.80 17.12
CA ILE A 261 -9.30 -10.55 17.01
C ILE A 261 -10.78 -10.86 16.71
N PRO A 262 -11.72 -10.45 17.58
CA PRO A 262 -13.13 -10.73 17.36
C PRO A 262 -13.70 -10.04 16.10
N GLY A 263 -14.40 -10.80 15.26
CA GLY A 263 -15.12 -10.28 14.10
C GLY A 263 -16.57 -9.93 14.41
N HIS A 264 -17.09 -8.85 13.81
CA HIS A 264 -18.51 -8.45 13.93
C HIS A 264 -19.07 -7.98 12.59
N LYS A 265 -20.33 -8.31 12.30
CA LYS A 265 -21.09 -7.74 11.18
C LYS A 265 -21.67 -6.39 11.59
N ARG A 266 -21.51 -5.37 10.74
CA ARG A 266 -22.01 -4.01 10.99
C ARG A 266 -22.57 -3.40 9.71
N ASP A 267 -23.64 -2.62 9.84
CA ASP A 267 -24.21 -1.86 8.73
C ASP A 267 -23.29 -0.69 8.32
N LEU A 268 -22.96 -0.62 7.02
CA LEU A 268 -22.19 0.47 6.40
C LEU A 268 -22.71 1.86 6.75
N LYS A 269 -24.05 2.03 6.83
CA LYS A 269 -24.68 3.34 7.12
C LYS A 269 -24.39 3.85 8.53
N MET A 270 -24.01 2.96 9.44
CA MET A 270 -23.57 3.32 10.77
C MET A 270 -22.06 3.53 10.86
N VAL A 271 -21.30 3.03 9.89
CA VAL A 271 -19.84 3.22 9.81
C VAL A 271 -19.49 4.56 9.17
N THR A 272 -20.28 5.04 8.21
CA THR A 272 -20.11 6.39 7.66
C THR A 272 -20.43 7.52 8.64
N LYS A 273 -21.09 7.21 9.77
CA LYS A 273 -21.34 8.17 10.87
C LYS A 273 -20.27 8.16 11.96
N SER A 274 -19.40 7.14 11.99
CA SER A 274 -18.26 7.12 12.91
C SER A 274 -17.12 7.92 12.32
N VAL A 275 -16.57 8.82 13.12
CA VAL A 275 -15.45 9.70 12.76
C VAL A 275 -14.21 8.83 12.50
N PRO A 276 -13.55 8.94 11.33
CA PRO A 276 -12.25 8.35 11.09
C PRO A 276 -11.26 8.78 12.18
N LEU A 277 -10.34 7.90 12.59
CA LEU A 277 -9.35 8.24 13.61
C LEU A 277 -8.47 9.44 13.23
N GLU A 278 -8.33 9.73 11.94
CA GLU A 278 -7.59 10.88 11.42
C GLU A 278 -8.18 12.24 11.88
N ASP A 279 -9.49 12.31 12.13
CA ASP A 279 -10.17 13.54 12.54
C ASP A 279 -10.30 13.69 14.07
N ALA A 280 -9.88 12.68 14.85
CA ALA A 280 -10.08 12.63 16.31
C ALA A 280 -8.92 13.26 17.11
N SER A 281 -7.94 13.87 16.44
CA SER A 281 -6.75 14.47 17.05
C SER A 281 -6.63 15.98 16.81
N THR A 282 -7.75 16.69 16.98
CA THR A 282 -7.78 18.15 17.21
C THR A 282 -8.38 18.47 18.57
#